data_AF-A0A9P7NIE0-F1
#
_entry.id   AF-A0A9P7NIE0-F1
#
_cell.length_a   1.000
_cell.length_b   1.000
_cell.length_c   1.000
_cell.angle_alpha   90.00
_cell.angle_beta   90.00
_cell.angle_gamma   90.00
#
_symmetry.space_group_name_H-M   'P 1'
#
loop_
_entity.id
_entity.type
_entity.pdbx_description
1 polymer ?
#
loop_
_entity_poly.entity_id
_entity_poly.type
_entity_poly.pdbx_seq_one_letter_code
_entity_poly.pdbx_strand_id
1 'polypeptide(L)'
;MRLLTALVFASGVLSLATGPVQPLADASLNPENAVVAAPDIITTRDETVPSSELDKRMNGNMASVFMPHAADAAAVVIAGVSVSFIMASRVIRRQGQDVTEWFVKQLRFHNMNPTNTVVQCVANGINLYNREMRREFVETKDVPDGIRAFKMVVSQVSDGEL
;
A
#
# COMPACT_ATOMS: atom_id res chain seq x y z
N MET A 1 51.43 19.24 3.01
CA MET A 1 51.01 19.67 4.37
C MET A 1 50.45 21.08 4.28
N ARG A 2 49.44 21.39 5.12
CA ARG A 2 48.70 22.67 5.31
C ARG A 2 47.47 22.82 4.40
N LEU A 3 46.29 23.24 4.84
CA LEU A 3 45.85 23.75 6.15
C LEU A 3 44.32 23.56 6.27
N LEU A 4 43.90 23.33 7.51
CA LEU A 4 42.56 23.20 8.08
C LEU A 4 41.60 24.35 7.67
N THR A 5 40.31 24.05 7.53
CA THR A 5 39.25 25.07 7.69
C THR A 5 38.07 24.46 8.43
N ALA A 6 37.90 24.90 9.68
CA ALA A 6 36.74 24.63 10.53
C ALA A 6 35.59 25.55 10.13
N LEU A 7 34.35 25.08 10.25
CA LEU A 7 33.18 25.97 10.30
C LEU A 7 32.16 25.42 11.31
N VAL A 8 32.02 26.17 12.40
CA VAL A 8 31.03 26.01 13.47
C VAL A 8 29.82 26.86 13.09
N PHE A 9 28.62 26.30 13.15
CA PHE A 9 27.39 27.08 13.26
C PHE A 9 26.57 26.59 14.44
N ALA A 10 26.26 27.54 15.30
CA ALA A 10 25.53 27.40 16.54
C ALA A 10 24.03 27.70 16.35
N SER A 11 23.27 27.34 17.38
CA SER A 11 22.01 27.94 17.87
C SER A 11 20.67 27.33 17.44
N GLY A 12 19.82 27.15 18.45
CA GLY A 12 18.40 26.82 18.33
C GLY A 12 17.80 26.39 19.68
N VAL A 13 17.54 27.37 20.55
CA VAL A 13 16.87 27.22 21.86
C VAL A 13 15.35 27.04 21.66
N LEU A 14 14.71 26.10 22.37
CA LEU A 14 13.29 26.16 22.72
C LEU A 14 13.16 25.76 24.20
N SER A 15 13.10 26.72 25.12
CA SER A 15 11.90 27.42 25.63
C SER A 15 10.98 26.52 26.46
N LEU A 16 11.01 26.76 27.78
CA LEU A 16 10.03 26.32 28.78
C LEU A 16 8.63 26.90 28.51
N ALA A 17 7.57 26.18 28.90
CA ALA A 17 6.37 26.71 29.60
C ALA A 17 5.27 25.61 29.74
N THR A 18 5.10 25.03 30.94
CA THR A 18 3.95 25.17 31.87
C THR A 18 2.63 24.48 31.49
N GLY A 19 2.19 23.56 32.37
CA GLY A 19 0.77 23.24 32.57
C GLY A 19 0.56 21.98 33.43
N PRO A 20 0.15 22.10 34.72
CA PRO A 20 -0.29 20.96 35.51
C PRO A 20 -1.78 20.70 35.24
N VAL A 21 -2.17 19.43 35.02
CA VAL A 21 -3.58 19.05 34.90
C VAL A 21 -3.96 18.10 36.02
N GLN A 22 -4.80 18.59 36.92
CA GLN A 22 -5.66 17.84 37.84
C GLN A 22 -6.93 18.70 38.06
N PRO A 23 -8.08 18.18 38.53
CA PRO A 23 -8.54 16.78 38.64
C PRO A 23 -10.01 16.55 38.21
N LEU A 24 -10.39 15.25 38.15
CA LEU A 24 -11.68 14.59 38.43
C LEU A 24 -13.03 15.35 38.38
N ALA A 25 -13.98 14.81 37.61
CA ALA A 25 -15.40 14.71 37.97
C ALA A 25 -15.98 13.46 37.24
N ASP A 26 -16.21 12.29 37.85
CA ASP A 26 -17.17 11.85 38.88
C ASP A 26 -18.42 11.19 38.28
N ALA A 27 -18.85 10.10 38.94
CA ALA A 27 -20.08 9.32 38.77
C ALA A 27 -20.26 8.54 37.43
N SER A 28 -20.71 7.28 37.37
CA SER A 28 -21.33 6.42 38.38
C SER A 28 -21.62 5.03 37.74
N LEU A 29 -21.27 3.97 38.47
CA LEU A 29 -22.05 2.74 38.69
C LEU A 29 -22.49 1.87 37.48
N ASN A 30 -21.74 0.77 37.31
CA ASN A 30 -22.12 -0.62 37.64
C ASN A 30 -21.94 -1.66 36.51
N PRO A 31 -21.44 -2.87 36.85
CA PRO A 31 -20.91 -3.84 35.91
C PRO A 31 -21.82 -5.07 35.83
N GLU A 32 -22.72 -5.14 34.87
CA GLU A 32 -23.55 -6.33 34.69
C GLU A 32 -24.24 -6.31 33.32
N ASN A 33 -23.49 -6.69 32.30
CA ASN A 33 -24.02 -7.50 31.19
C ASN A 33 -22.87 -8.14 30.42
N ALA A 34 -22.24 -9.13 31.06
CA ALA A 34 -21.57 -10.19 30.36
C ALA A 34 -22.63 -11.10 29.74
N VAL A 35 -23.00 -10.85 28.49
CA VAL A 35 -23.65 -11.85 27.64
C VAL A 35 -22.76 -12.08 26.43
N VAL A 36 -22.12 -13.25 26.49
CA VAL A 36 -21.48 -14.01 25.44
C VAL A 36 -22.06 -13.72 24.06
N ALA A 37 -21.22 -13.19 23.17
CA ALA A 37 -21.32 -13.42 21.74
C ALA A 37 -19.89 -13.63 21.22
N ALA A 38 -19.46 -14.89 21.19
CA ALA A 38 -18.46 -15.28 20.22
C ALA A 38 -19.09 -15.13 18.82
N PRO A 39 -18.33 -14.61 17.84
CA PRO A 39 -18.32 -15.24 16.54
C PRO A 39 -16.87 -15.44 16.12
N ASP A 40 -16.46 -16.70 16.06
CA ASP A 40 -16.45 -17.44 14.81
C ASP A 40 -15.27 -17.06 13.91
N ILE A 41 -14.38 -18.03 13.86
CA ILE A 41 -13.45 -18.32 12.77
C ILE A 41 -14.19 -18.11 11.44
N ILE A 42 -13.89 -17.03 10.71
CA ILE A 42 -14.37 -16.85 9.33
C ILE A 42 -13.17 -16.63 8.42
N THR A 43 -12.69 -17.76 7.91
CA THR A 43 -12.36 -18.02 6.50
C THR A 43 -11.97 -16.81 5.65
N THR A 44 -10.73 -16.86 5.15
CA THR A 44 -10.36 -16.56 3.76
C THR A 44 -11.58 -16.31 2.86
N ARG A 45 -11.95 -15.03 2.71
CA ARG A 45 -12.99 -14.62 1.78
C ARG A 45 -12.34 -13.71 0.75
N ASP A 46 -12.21 -14.24 -0.46
CA ASP A 46 -12.03 -13.48 -1.70
C ASP A 46 -13.24 -12.55 -1.86
N GLU A 47 -13.30 -11.48 -1.08
CA GLU A 47 -14.26 -10.42 -1.32
C GLU A 47 -13.76 -9.61 -2.51
N THR A 48 -14.53 -9.72 -3.58
CA THR A 48 -14.43 -8.88 -4.77
C THR A 48 -14.81 -7.47 -4.35
N VAL A 49 -13.88 -6.73 -3.74
CA VAL A 49 -14.13 -5.36 -3.30
C VAL A 49 -14.40 -4.50 -4.54
N PRO A 50 -15.63 -3.98 -4.72
CA PRO A 50 -15.96 -3.16 -5.87
C PRO A 50 -15.17 -1.85 -5.83
N SER A 51 -14.81 -1.34 -7.00
CA SER A 51 -14.00 -0.11 -7.15
C SER A 51 -14.56 1.11 -6.39
N SER A 52 -15.87 1.13 -6.13
CA SER A 52 -16.56 2.19 -5.38
C SER A 52 -16.25 2.20 -3.88
N GLU A 53 -15.79 1.09 -3.29
CA GLU A 53 -15.38 1.05 -1.88
C GLU A 53 -13.95 1.52 -1.69
N LEU A 54 -13.13 1.44 -2.74
CA LEU A 54 -11.77 1.99 -2.73
C LEU A 54 -11.79 3.50 -2.53
N ASP A 55 -12.69 4.19 -3.26
CA ASP A 55 -12.81 5.65 -3.20
C ASP A 55 -13.33 6.14 -1.83
N LYS A 56 -13.99 5.27 -1.04
CA LYS A 56 -14.45 5.60 0.34
C LYS A 56 -13.37 5.44 1.41
N ARG A 57 -12.30 4.69 1.13
CA ARG A 57 -11.15 4.49 2.05
C ARG A 57 -10.16 5.64 1.90
N MET A 58 -10.58 6.87 2.21
CA MET A 58 -9.79 8.11 2.04
C MET A 58 -8.59 8.26 3.00
N ASN A 59 -8.14 7.21 3.68
CA ASN A 59 -7.03 7.28 4.65
C ASN A 59 -5.68 6.81 4.08
N GLY A 60 -5.49 6.84 2.76
CA GLY A 60 -4.26 6.37 2.10
C GLY A 60 -3.92 7.11 0.81
N ASN A 61 -2.71 6.88 0.30
CA ASN A 61 -2.27 7.43 -0.98
C ASN A 61 -2.83 6.59 -2.14
N MET A 62 -3.55 7.24 -3.05
CA MET A 62 -4.16 6.59 -4.21
C MET A 62 -3.42 6.97 -5.50
N ALA A 63 -3.21 5.98 -6.37
CA ALA A 63 -2.65 6.18 -7.69
C ALA A 63 -3.33 5.26 -8.72
N SER A 64 -3.42 5.72 -9.96
CA SER A 64 -3.78 4.87 -11.10
C SER A 64 -2.53 4.49 -11.85
N VAL A 65 -2.32 3.18 -12.04
CA VAL A 65 -1.12 2.62 -12.67
C VAL A 65 -1.51 1.98 -13.99
N PHE A 66 -0.86 2.40 -15.07
CA PHE A 66 -1.05 1.82 -16.40
C PHE A 66 -0.11 0.65 -16.61
N MET A 67 -0.62 -0.43 -17.22
CA MET A 67 0.20 -1.58 -17.59
C MET A 67 1.11 -1.20 -18.77
N PRO A 68 2.43 -1.36 -18.64
CA PRO A 68 3.36 -1.14 -19.75
C PRO A 68 3.18 -2.20 -20.84
N HIS A 69 3.54 -1.83 -22.08
CA HIS A 69 3.50 -2.71 -23.26
C HIS A 69 4.87 -2.80 -23.94
N ALA A 70 5.94 -2.50 -23.20
CA ALA A 70 7.33 -2.58 -23.65
C ALA A 70 8.05 -3.74 -22.96
N ALA A 71 9.09 -4.28 -23.60
CA ALA A 71 9.85 -5.40 -23.05
C ALA A 71 10.55 -5.06 -21.72
N ASP A 72 11.08 -3.83 -21.62
CA ASP A 72 11.74 -3.32 -20.42
C ASP A 72 10.85 -2.26 -19.76
N ALA A 73 10.13 -2.67 -18.72
CA ALA A 73 9.16 -1.85 -18.02
C ALA A 73 9.77 -1.29 -16.74
N ALA A 74 9.80 0.04 -16.62
CA ALA A 74 10.24 0.71 -15.40
C ALA A 74 9.27 0.41 -14.24
N ALA A 75 9.82 0.16 -13.05
CA ALA A 75 9.04 0.02 -11.83
C ALA A 75 8.44 1.37 -11.40
N VAL A 76 7.29 1.33 -10.75
CA VAL A 76 6.58 2.50 -10.21
C VAL A 76 6.61 2.44 -8.69
N VAL A 77 6.84 3.58 -8.03
CA VAL A 77 6.83 3.68 -6.56
C VAL A 77 5.66 4.55 -6.13
N ILE A 78 4.81 4.01 -5.26
CA ILE A 78 3.64 4.71 -4.71
C ILE A 78 3.70 4.59 -3.20
N ALA A 79 3.84 5.73 -2.51
CA ALA A 79 3.87 5.80 -1.05
C ALA A 79 4.79 4.76 -0.37
N GLY A 80 5.99 4.58 -0.94
CA GLY A 80 6.99 3.65 -0.42
C GLY A 80 6.77 2.17 -0.79
N VAL A 81 5.77 1.85 -1.60
CA VAL A 81 5.61 0.51 -2.20
C VAL A 81 6.08 0.56 -3.64
N SER A 82 7.07 -0.26 -3.99
CA SER A 82 7.54 -0.44 -5.35
C SER A 82 6.76 -1.54 -6.06
N VAL A 83 6.28 -1.25 -7.25
CA VAL A 83 5.57 -2.17 -8.14
C VAL A 83 6.41 -2.38 -9.39
N SER A 84 6.91 -3.60 -9.57
CA SER A 84 7.66 -4.03 -10.74
C SER A 84 6.80 -4.88 -11.66
N PHE A 85 7.00 -4.74 -12.97
CA PHE A 85 6.22 -5.45 -13.98
C PHE A 85 7.04 -6.59 -14.58
N ILE A 86 6.58 -7.83 -14.39
CA ILE A 86 7.19 -9.00 -15.00
C ILE A 86 6.52 -9.22 -16.36
N MET A 87 7.25 -8.86 -17.40
CA MET A 87 6.76 -8.86 -18.78
C MET A 87 6.82 -10.26 -19.40
N ALA A 88 5.89 -10.55 -20.30
CA ALA A 88 5.92 -11.68 -21.22
C ALA A 88 5.61 -11.19 -22.64
N SER A 89 5.96 -12.01 -23.64
CA SER A 89 5.63 -11.76 -25.03
C SER A 89 4.75 -12.85 -25.60
N ARG A 90 3.96 -12.47 -26.60
CA ARG A 90 3.22 -13.39 -27.47
C ARG A 90 3.29 -12.91 -28.90
N VAL A 91 3.27 -13.85 -29.83
CA VAL A 91 3.18 -13.53 -31.26
C VAL A 91 1.71 -13.53 -31.64
N ILE A 92 1.24 -12.42 -32.20
CA ILE A 92 -0.13 -12.25 -32.68
C ILE A 92 -0.11 -11.88 -34.14
N ARG A 93 -1.11 -12.34 -34.90
CA ARG A 93 -1.23 -11.98 -36.31
C ARG A 93 -2.09 -10.72 -36.43
N ARG A 94 -1.49 -9.60 -36.82
CA ARG A 94 -2.18 -8.33 -37.11
C ARG A 94 -2.03 -7.99 -38.59
N GLN A 95 -3.14 -7.80 -39.28
CA GLN A 95 -3.17 -7.43 -40.71
C GLN A 95 -2.33 -8.38 -41.60
N GLY A 96 -2.35 -9.68 -41.29
CA GLY A 96 -1.62 -10.71 -42.04
C GLY A 96 -0.13 -10.82 -41.70
N GLN A 97 0.40 -9.98 -40.81
CA GLN A 97 1.78 -10.03 -40.33
C GLN A 97 1.85 -10.53 -38.89
N ASP A 98 2.90 -11.28 -38.58
CA ASP A 98 3.18 -11.72 -37.21
C ASP A 98 3.88 -10.58 -36.46
N VAL A 99 3.26 -10.15 -35.36
CA VAL A 99 3.72 -9.05 -34.51
C VAL A 99 3.93 -9.57 -33.10
N THR A 100 5.09 -9.28 -32.54
CA THR A 100 5.37 -9.56 -31.13
C THR A 100 4.71 -8.50 -30.26
N GLU A 101 3.80 -8.91 -29.39
CA GLU A 101 3.13 -8.06 -28.40
C GLU A 101 3.67 -8.39 -27.01
N TRP A 102 4.05 -7.35 -26.27
CA TRP A 102 4.47 -7.46 -24.86
C TRP A 102 3.31 -7.12 -23.94
N PHE A 103 3.17 -7.88 -22.87
CA PHE A 103 2.14 -7.69 -21.85
C PHE A 103 2.69 -8.01 -20.46
N VAL A 104 2.06 -7.47 -19.43
CA VAL A 104 2.40 -7.77 -18.04
C VAL A 104 1.81 -9.13 -17.69
N LYS A 105 2.65 -10.10 -17.35
CA LYS A 105 2.21 -11.41 -16.87
C LYS A 105 2.00 -11.42 -15.37
N GLN A 106 2.92 -10.79 -14.64
CA GLN A 106 2.88 -10.74 -13.18
C GLN A 106 3.27 -9.36 -12.66
N LEU A 107 2.72 -9.00 -11.51
CA LEU A 107 3.14 -7.83 -10.73
C LEU A 107 3.93 -8.30 -9.53
N ARG A 108 5.03 -7.61 -9.25
CA ARG A 108 5.80 -7.79 -8.03
C ARG A 108 5.69 -6.54 -7.17
N PHE A 109 5.20 -6.72 -5.95
CA PHE A 109 5.06 -5.67 -4.95
C PHE A 109 6.20 -5.80 -3.93
N HIS A 110 6.80 -4.67 -3.56
CA HIS A 110 7.84 -4.60 -2.53
C HIS A 110 7.54 -3.43 -1.59
N ASN A 111 7.32 -3.73 -0.30
CA ASN A 111 7.16 -2.70 0.71
C ASN A 111 8.54 -2.17 1.15
N MET A 112 8.86 -0.94 0.75
CA MET A 112 10.08 -0.25 1.14
C MET A 112 9.88 0.65 2.38
N ASN A 113 8.66 0.71 2.94
CA ASN A 113 8.41 1.45 4.16
C ASN A 113 9.00 0.71 5.39
N PRO A 114 9.41 1.46 6.42
CA PRO A 114 9.89 0.88 7.67
C PRO A 114 8.76 0.27 8.53
N THR A 115 7.49 0.56 8.20
CA THR A 115 6.28 0.13 8.90
C THR A 115 5.44 -0.84 8.05
N ASN A 116 4.48 -1.50 8.69
CA ASN A 116 3.48 -2.29 7.98
C ASN A 116 2.62 -1.39 7.08
N THR A 117 2.33 -1.88 5.88
CA THR A 117 1.61 -1.13 4.86
C THR A 117 0.51 -2.00 4.27
N VAL A 118 -0.73 -1.54 4.29
CA VAL A 118 -1.83 -2.18 3.56
C VAL A 118 -1.84 -1.67 2.13
N VAL A 119 -1.82 -2.61 1.20
CA VAL A 119 -1.87 -2.35 -0.24
C VAL A 119 -3.12 -3.00 -0.81
N GLN A 120 -3.88 -2.20 -1.55
CA GLN A 120 -5.05 -2.67 -2.28
C GLN A 120 -4.98 -2.23 -3.74
N CYS A 121 -5.13 -3.18 -4.66
CA CYS A 121 -5.09 -2.98 -6.10
C CYS A 121 -6.38 -3.52 -6.72
N VAL A 122 -7.11 -2.67 -7.45
CA VAL A 122 -8.35 -3.04 -8.13
C VAL A 122 -8.32 -2.61 -9.59
N ALA A 123 -8.68 -3.51 -10.50
CA ALA A 123 -8.79 -3.25 -11.93
C ALA A 123 -10.15 -3.70 -12.44
N ASN A 124 -10.92 -2.82 -13.08
CA ASN A 124 -12.24 -3.15 -13.65
C ASN A 124 -13.17 -3.91 -12.66
N GLY A 125 -13.11 -3.58 -11.36
CA GLY A 125 -13.88 -4.24 -10.31
C GLY A 125 -13.30 -5.58 -9.81
N ILE A 126 -12.19 -6.05 -10.39
CA ILE A 126 -11.47 -7.24 -9.94
C ILE A 126 -10.38 -6.82 -8.95
N ASN A 127 -10.32 -7.51 -7.81
CA ASN A 127 -9.25 -7.35 -6.84
C ASN A 127 -7.99 -8.08 -7.33
N LEU A 128 -6.95 -7.31 -7.67
CA LEU A 128 -5.66 -7.83 -8.10
C LEU A 128 -4.75 -8.17 -6.91
N TYR A 129 -4.84 -7.38 -5.86
CA TYR A 129 -4.04 -7.53 -4.67
C TYR A 129 -4.73 -6.83 -3.50
N ASN A 130 -4.84 -7.50 -2.35
CA ASN A 130 -5.31 -6.88 -1.13
C ASN A 130 -4.61 -7.55 0.05
N ARG A 131 -3.62 -6.87 0.62
CA ARG A 131 -2.85 -7.43 1.73
C ARG A 131 -2.16 -6.37 2.57
N GLU A 132 -2.03 -6.68 3.86
CA GLU A 132 -1.03 -6.05 4.71
C GLU A 132 0.36 -6.63 4.41
N MET A 133 1.27 -5.78 3.98
CA MET A 133 2.68 -6.07 3.74
C MET A 133 3.50 -5.64 4.95
N ARG A 134 4.21 -6.60 5.57
CA ARG A 134 5.22 -6.30 6.59
C ARG A 134 6.39 -5.54 5.99
N ARG A 135 7.27 -5.01 6.83
CA ARG A 135 8.53 -4.38 6.39
C ARG A 135 9.33 -5.30 5.46
N GLU A 136 9.87 -4.74 4.38
CA GLU A 136 10.72 -5.45 3.38
C GLU A 136 10.04 -6.66 2.73
N PHE A 137 8.71 -6.76 2.84
CA PHE A 137 7.96 -7.85 2.25
C PHE A 137 7.90 -7.72 0.73
N VAL A 138 8.11 -8.84 0.03
CA VAL A 138 8.04 -8.94 -1.42
C VAL A 138 7.08 -10.06 -1.80
N GLU A 139 6.14 -9.75 -2.70
CA GLU A 139 5.20 -10.73 -3.21
C GLU A 139 4.98 -10.55 -4.71
N THR A 140 4.77 -11.65 -5.41
CA THR A 140 4.46 -11.66 -6.85
C THR A 140 3.07 -12.24 -7.07
N LYS A 141 2.29 -11.64 -7.97
CA LYS A 141 0.95 -12.08 -8.35
C LYS A 141 0.79 -12.13 -9.85
N ASP A 142 0.12 -13.16 -10.33
CA ASP A 142 -0.33 -13.24 -11.72
C ASP A 142 -1.37 -12.15 -12.01
N VAL A 143 -1.33 -11.60 -13.22
CA VAL A 143 -2.27 -10.60 -13.71
C VAL A 143 -3.23 -11.29 -14.68
N PRO A 144 -4.55 -11.21 -14.47
CA PRO A 144 -5.53 -11.63 -15.46
C PRO A 144 -5.37 -10.88 -16.79
N ASP A 145 -5.57 -11.59 -17.89
CA ASP A 145 -5.48 -11.01 -19.23
C ASP A 145 -6.47 -9.85 -19.43
N GLY A 146 -6.06 -8.87 -20.25
CA GLY A 146 -6.94 -7.76 -20.68
C GLY A 146 -6.98 -6.56 -19.74
N ILE A 147 -6.27 -6.60 -18.60
CA ILE A 147 -6.13 -5.45 -17.71
C ILE A 147 -5.14 -4.44 -18.30
N ARG A 148 -5.60 -3.20 -18.49
CA ARG A 148 -4.78 -2.10 -19.03
C ARG A 148 -4.28 -1.12 -17.98
N ALA A 149 -5.00 -1.03 -16.88
CA ALA A 149 -4.69 -0.17 -15.75
C ALA A 149 -5.37 -0.69 -14.49
N PHE A 150 -4.83 -0.32 -13.34
CA PHE A 150 -5.42 -0.61 -12.04
C PHE A 150 -5.32 0.60 -11.12
N LYS A 151 -6.28 0.74 -10.21
CA LYS A 151 -6.20 1.67 -9.09
C LYS A 151 -5.44 0.98 -7.95
N MET A 152 -4.53 1.69 -7.32
CA MET A 152 -3.77 1.24 -6.15
C MET A 152 -4.00 2.23 -5.00
N VAL A 153 -4.26 1.70 -3.81
CA VAL A 153 -4.34 2.45 -2.56
C VAL A 153 -3.32 1.87 -1.59
N VAL A 154 -2.55 2.75 -0.97
CA VAL A 154 -1.51 2.41 0.00
C VAL A 154 -1.79 3.16 1.30
N SER A 155 -1.96 2.41 2.39
CA SER A 155 -2.22 2.95 3.73
C SER A 155 -1.18 2.40 4.70
N GLN A 156 -0.55 3.27 5.49
CA GLN A 156 0.38 2.83 6.54
C GLN A 156 -0.40 2.41 7.77
N VAL A 157 0.02 1.32 8.42
CA VAL A 157 -0.54 0.88 9.70
C VAL A 157 0.33 1.46 10.80
N SER A 158 -0.26 2.22 11.70
CA SER A 158 0.43 2.72 12.90
C SER A 158 0.67 1.55 13.85
N ASP A 159 1.90 1.37 14.32
CA ASP A 159 2.26 0.39 15.36
C ASP A 159 1.60 0.81 16.68
N GLY A 160 0.32 0.46 16.87
CA GLY A 160 -0.44 0.87 18.07
C GLY A 160 -1.94 0.54 18.09
N GLU A 161 -2.54 0.10 17.00
CA GLU A 161 -3.95 -0.32 16.99
C GLU A 161 -4.05 -1.83 16.68
N LEU A 162 -4.22 -2.62 17.75
CA LEU A 162 -4.74 -3.99 17.74
C LEU A 162 -5.93 -4.06 18.69
#